data_AF-A0A0Q9L8J0-F1
#
_entry.id   AF-A0A0Q9L8J0-F1
#
_cell.length_a   1.000
_cell.length_b   1.000
_cell.length_c   1.000
_cell.angle_alpha   90.00
_cell.angle_beta   90.00
_cell.angle_gamma   90.00
#
_symmetry.space_group_name_H-M   'P 1'
#
loop_
_entity.id
_entity.type
_entity.pdbx_description
1 polymer ?
#
loop_
_entity_poly.entity_id
_entity_poly.type
_entity_poly.pdbx_seq_one_letter_code
_entity_poly.pdbx_strand_id
1 'polypeptide(L)'
;MVERDCDAITIKRQAELLGVNRTSVYRADKERHESEENVQIMHLIDEIYTLHPYFGYRRMTRFLRDQGFDVNRKRVRRLMRLIGLEAIYPKPNLSKRLHAQYKRPYLLRGLKIDRPNYVQFCNQIRPHQSLNGASQINSMLTRLTKSHPKMLNYTRRRT
;
A
#
# COMPACT_ATOMS: atom_id res chain seq x y z
N MET A 1 8.47 32.95 -26.79
CA MET A 1 8.15 31.71 -27.51
C MET A 1 9.19 31.54 -28.62
N VAL A 2 9.67 30.33 -28.91
CA VAL A 2 10.68 30.13 -29.97
C VAL A 2 9.97 29.78 -31.27
N GLU A 3 10.11 30.64 -32.28
CA GLU A 3 9.47 30.45 -33.59
C GLU A 3 10.45 29.80 -34.57
N ARG A 4 10.07 28.63 -35.09
CA ARG A 4 10.92 27.81 -35.96
C ARG A 4 11.02 28.32 -37.40
N ASP A 5 10.04 29.12 -37.83
CA ASP A 5 9.86 29.56 -39.22
C ASP A 5 10.30 31.03 -39.46
N CYS A 6 11.11 31.62 -38.57
CA CYS A 6 11.64 32.98 -38.80
C CYS A 6 12.92 32.96 -39.66
N ASP A 7 12.86 33.51 -40.88
CA ASP A 7 14.03 33.69 -41.76
C ASP A 7 15.03 34.74 -41.25
N ALA A 8 14.60 35.65 -40.38
CA ALA A 8 15.43 36.77 -39.93
C ALA A 8 16.45 36.42 -38.83
N ILE A 9 16.21 35.38 -38.02
CA ILE A 9 17.03 35.06 -36.85
C ILE A 9 17.15 33.55 -36.69
N THR A 10 18.39 33.05 -36.59
CA THR A 10 18.63 31.62 -36.33
C THR A 10 18.14 31.18 -34.96
N ILE A 11 17.67 29.93 -34.85
CA ILE A 11 17.21 29.29 -33.60
C ILE A 11 18.24 29.44 -32.46
N LYS A 12 19.54 29.37 -32.79
CA LYS A 12 20.63 29.56 -31.82
C LYS A 12 20.57 30.96 -31.20
N ARG A 13 20.41 31.99 -32.03
CA ARG A 13 20.36 33.38 -31.58
C ARG A 13 19.08 33.67 -30.82
N GLN A 14 17.95 33.10 -31.25
CA GLN A 14 16.69 33.19 -30.49
C GLN A 14 16.83 32.57 -29.09
N ALA A 15 17.45 31.39 -28.96
CA ALA A 15 17.67 30.73 -27.67
C ALA A 15 18.59 31.54 -26.75
N GLU A 16 19.65 32.15 -27.31
CA GLU A 16 20.55 33.04 -26.59
C GLU A 16 19.85 34.30 -26.08
N LEU A 17 19.06 34.97 -26.94
CA LEU A 17 18.29 36.16 -26.58
C LEU A 17 17.23 35.88 -25.51
N LEU A 18 16.61 34.70 -25.55
CA LEU A 18 15.60 34.27 -24.57
C LEU A 18 16.22 33.67 -23.29
N GLY A 19 17.54 33.47 -23.23
CA GLY A 19 18.21 32.83 -22.10
C GLY A 19 17.83 31.36 -21.89
N VAL A 20 17.35 30.68 -22.93
CA VAL A 20 16.89 29.27 -22.87
C VAL A 20 17.97 28.35 -23.45
N ASN A 21 18.18 27.19 -22.84
CA ASN A 21 19.11 26.20 -23.37
C ASN A 21 18.68 25.73 -24.78
N ARG A 22 19.59 25.82 -25.76
CA ARG A 22 19.37 25.38 -27.15
C ARG A 22 18.75 23.98 -27.26
N THR A 23 19.12 23.06 -26.38
CA THR A 23 18.62 21.67 -26.40
C THR A 23 17.16 21.55 -25.98
N SER A 24 16.68 22.51 -25.17
CA SER A 24 15.27 22.59 -24.78
C SER A 24 14.38 22.97 -25.96
N VAL A 25 14.87 23.77 -26.91
CA VAL A 25 14.11 24.23 -28.07
C VAL A 25 13.71 23.09 -29.02
N TYR A 26 14.61 22.12 -29.18
CA TYR A 26 14.36 20.94 -30.02
C TYR A 26 13.52 19.88 -29.33
N ARG A 27 13.41 19.93 -28.00
CA ARG A 27 12.43 19.12 -27.29
C ARG A 27 11.08 19.73 -27.61
N ALA A 28 10.27 19.02 -28.40
CA ALA A 28 8.87 19.37 -28.50
C ALA A 28 8.31 19.40 -27.07
N ASP A 29 7.64 20.50 -26.72
CA ASP A 29 6.75 20.54 -25.57
C ASP A 29 5.65 19.51 -25.84
N LYS A 30 5.96 18.26 -25.57
CA LYS A 30 4.97 17.21 -25.45
C LYS A 30 4.26 17.55 -24.15
N GLU A 31 3.32 18.48 -24.24
CA GLU A 31 2.24 18.58 -23.27
C GLU A 31 1.78 17.14 -23.07
N ARG A 32 2.02 16.64 -21.86
CA ARG A 32 1.81 15.22 -21.54
C ARG A 32 0.31 15.02 -21.36
N HIS A 33 -0.44 15.21 -22.44
CA HIS A 33 -1.83 14.84 -22.49
C HIS A 33 -1.89 13.33 -22.33
N GLU A 34 -2.50 12.91 -21.23
CA GLU A 34 -2.80 11.51 -21.01
C GLU A 34 -3.83 11.07 -22.06
N SER A 35 -3.74 9.82 -22.51
CA SER A 35 -4.76 9.24 -23.40
C SER A 35 -6.15 9.38 -22.78
N GLU A 36 -7.18 9.62 -23.59
CA GLU A 36 -8.58 9.70 -23.15
C GLU A 36 -8.99 8.50 -22.27
N GLU A 37 -8.55 7.30 -22.62
CA GLU A 37 -8.78 6.11 -21.79
C GLU A 37 -8.16 6.22 -20.40
N ASN A 38 -6.97 6.82 -20.30
CA ASN A 38 -6.33 7.04 -19.00
C ASN A 38 -7.12 8.04 -18.16
N VAL A 39 -7.66 9.09 -18.79
CA VAL A 39 -8.49 10.10 -18.10
C VAL A 39 -9.75 9.45 -17.55
N GLN A 40 -10.43 8.62 -18.34
CA GLN A 40 -11.59 7.84 -17.89
C GLN A 40 -11.25 6.92 -16.70
N ILE A 41 -10.12 6.21 -16.78
CA ILE A 41 -9.65 5.37 -15.67
C ILE A 41 -9.30 6.23 -14.45
N MET A 42 -8.74 7.42 -14.62
CA MET A 42 -8.43 8.34 -13.52
C MET A 42 -9.70 8.78 -12.79
N HIS A 43 -10.75 9.17 -13.51
CA HIS A 43 -12.05 9.52 -12.92
C HIS A 43 -12.66 8.35 -12.13
N LEU A 44 -12.65 7.16 -12.73
CA LEU A 44 -13.22 5.98 -12.07
C LEU A 44 -12.40 5.55 -10.83
N ILE A 45 -11.07 5.73 -10.86
CA ILE A 45 -10.22 5.53 -9.68
C ILE A 45 -10.60 6.51 -8.56
N ASP A 46 -10.88 7.76 -8.89
CA ASP A 46 -11.25 8.80 -7.93
C ASP A 46 -12.60 8.52 -7.25
N GLU A 47 -13.59 8.09 -8.04
CA GLU A 47 -14.89 7.63 -7.54
C GLU A 47 -14.75 6.45 -6.57
N ILE A 48 -13.98 5.42 -6.95
CA ILE A 48 -13.76 4.25 -6.10
C ILE A 48 -13.02 4.64 -4.83
N TYR A 49 -12.03 5.53 -4.93
CA TYR A 49 -11.23 5.96 -3.80
C TYR A 49 -12.07 6.74 -2.78
N THR A 50 -12.99 7.57 -3.25
CA THR A 50 -13.96 8.29 -2.41
C THR A 50 -14.83 7.32 -1.60
N LEU A 51 -15.25 6.20 -2.20
CA LEU A 51 -16.00 5.16 -1.52
C LEU A 51 -15.12 4.26 -0.61
N HIS A 52 -13.87 4.02 -1.01
CA HIS A 52 -12.97 3.04 -0.38
C HIS A 52 -11.53 3.56 -0.23
N PRO A 53 -11.26 4.48 0.74
CA PRO A 53 -9.95 5.13 0.89
C PRO A 53 -8.81 4.19 1.29
N TYR A 54 -9.13 2.96 1.70
CA TYR A 54 -8.16 1.91 2.06
C TYR A 54 -7.72 1.06 0.86
N PHE A 55 -8.22 1.32 -0.34
CA PHE A 55 -7.84 0.57 -1.54
C PHE A 55 -6.50 1.04 -2.11
N GLY A 56 -5.48 0.20 -1.95
CA GLY A 56 -4.23 0.36 -2.70
C GLY A 56 -4.34 -0.08 -4.16
N TYR A 57 -3.34 0.27 -4.97
CA TYR A 57 -3.28 -0.05 -6.39
C TYR A 57 -3.53 -1.54 -6.71
N ARG A 58 -3.19 -2.46 -5.80
CA ARG A 58 -3.43 -3.91 -5.98
C ARG A 58 -4.92 -4.24 -5.99
N ARG A 59 -5.68 -3.69 -5.04
CA ARG A 59 -7.14 -3.89 -4.96
C ARG A 59 -7.83 -3.10 -6.07
N MET A 60 -7.39 -1.88 -6.32
CA MET A 60 -7.87 -1.04 -7.41
C MET A 60 -7.75 -1.75 -8.76
N THR A 61 -6.57 -2.32 -9.07
CA THR A 61 -6.38 -3.08 -10.32
C THR A 61 -7.33 -4.26 -10.45
N ARG A 62 -7.62 -4.97 -9.35
CA ARG A 62 -8.54 -6.10 -9.39
C ARG A 62 -9.97 -5.62 -9.64
N PHE A 63 -10.39 -4.58 -8.93
CA PHE A 63 -11.72 -4.00 -9.10
C PHE A 63 -11.93 -3.52 -10.55
N LEU A 64 -10.95 -2.81 -11.11
CA LEU A 64 -10.99 -2.35 -12.51
C LEU A 64 -11.12 -3.52 -13.50
N ARG A 65 -10.44 -4.63 -13.26
CA ARG A 65 -10.55 -5.85 -14.09
C ARG A 65 -11.90 -6.53 -13.93
N ASP A 66 -12.44 -6.56 -12.73
CA ASP A 66 -13.76 -7.13 -12.46
C ASP A 66 -14.87 -6.29 -13.13
N GLN A 67 -14.63 -4.99 -13.38
CA GLN A 67 -15.48 -4.10 -14.18
C GLN A 67 -15.25 -4.22 -15.70
N GLY A 68 -14.35 -5.09 -16.17
CA GLY A 68 -14.10 -5.34 -17.59
C GLY A 68 -12.96 -4.52 -18.22
N PHE A 69 -12.24 -3.70 -17.46
CA PHE A 69 -11.08 -2.96 -17.98
C PHE A 69 -9.82 -3.83 -17.97
N ASP A 70 -9.19 -4.05 -19.13
CA ASP A 70 -7.88 -4.70 -19.20
C ASP A 70 -6.75 -3.73 -18.83
N VAL A 71 -6.57 -3.54 -17.53
CA VAL A 71 -5.53 -2.66 -16.98
C VAL A 71 -4.40 -3.43 -16.32
N ASN A 72 -3.17 -3.01 -16.62
CA ASN A 72 -1.97 -3.52 -15.97
C ASN A 72 -1.78 -2.85 -14.59
N ARG A 73 -1.30 -3.61 -13.61
CA ARG A 73 -0.95 -3.13 -12.26
C ARG A 73 0.04 -1.96 -12.28
N LYS A 74 0.98 -1.96 -13.25
CA LYS A 74 1.94 -0.86 -13.44
C LYS A 74 1.26 0.43 -13.92
N ARG A 75 0.27 0.31 -14.82
CA ARG A 75 -0.54 1.43 -15.34
C ARG A 75 -1.33 2.07 -14.21
N VAL A 76 -2.09 1.28 -13.45
CA VAL A 76 -2.90 1.77 -12.32
C VAL A 76 -2.03 2.45 -11.26
N ARG A 77 -0.88 1.86 -10.90
CA ARG A 77 0.05 2.48 -9.94
C ARG A 77 0.56 3.84 -10.41
N ARG A 78 0.86 3.99 -11.71
CA ARG A 78 1.28 5.27 -12.30
C ARG A 78 0.14 6.29 -12.23
N LEU A 79 -1.06 5.91 -12.65
CA LEU A 79 -2.23 6.80 -12.67
C LEU A 79 -2.57 7.30 -11.25
N MET A 80 -2.58 6.40 -10.25
CA MET A 80 -2.80 6.82 -8.85
C MET A 80 -1.74 7.83 -8.37
N ARG A 81 -0.47 7.67 -8.78
CA ARG A 81 0.60 8.63 -8.44
C ARG A 81 0.44 9.98 -9.14
N LEU A 82 -0.09 10.00 -10.37
CA LEU A 82 -0.36 11.24 -11.10
C LEU A 82 -1.50 12.04 -10.44
N ILE A 83 -2.54 11.35 -9.96
CA ILE A 83 -3.66 11.97 -9.22
C ILE A 83 -3.22 12.35 -7.78
N GLY A 84 -2.19 11.69 -7.23
CA GLY A 84 -1.72 11.93 -5.86
C GLY A 84 -2.44 11.09 -4.80
N LEU A 85 -3.10 10.00 -5.21
CA LEU A 85 -3.83 9.11 -4.30
C LEU A 85 -2.92 8.04 -3.71
N GLU A 86 -2.88 7.96 -2.37
CA GLU A 86 -2.23 6.90 -1.62
C GLU A 86 -3.23 6.22 -0.69
N ALA A 87 -3.21 4.88 -0.64
CA ALA A 87 -4.11 4.16 0.24
C ALA A 87 -3.84 4.47 1.72
N ILE A 88 -4.90 4.77 2.45
CA ILE A 88 -4.85 5.03 3.88
C ILE A 88 -4.95 3.70 4.62
N TYR A 89 -3.84 3.25 5.22
CA TYR A 89 -3.81 2.07 6.08
C TYR A 89 -2.84 2.30 7.25
N PRO A 90 -3.08 1.65 8.41
CA PRO A 90 -2.16 1.73 9.53
C PRO A 90 -0.81 1.14 9.09
N LYS A 91 0.21 2.01 9.03
CA LYS A 91 1.59 1.59 8.77
C LYS A 91 2.07 0.72 9.94
N PRO A 92 2.96 -0.26 9.69
CA PRO A 92 3.50 -1.07 10.78
C PRO A 92 4.17 -0.17 11.83
N ASN A 93 3.87 -0.41 13.10
CA ASN A 93 4.45 0.34 14.22
C ASN A 93 5.96 0.03 14.35
N LEU A 94 6.80 0.80 13.65
CA LEU A 94 8.25 0.62 13.64
C LEU A 94 8.87 0.79 15.03
N SER A 95 8.30 1.67 15.87
CA SER A 95 8.75 1.92 17.25
C SER A 95 8.60 0.70 18.16
N LYS A 96 7.49 -0.05 18.04
CA LYS A 96 7.26 -1.27 18.84
C LYS A 96 8.16 -2.43 18.45
N ARG A 97 8.68 -2.44 17.21
CA ARG A 97 9.63 -3.47 16.75
C ARG A 97 10.99 -3.34 17.45
N LEU A 98 11.42 -2.14 17.82
CA LEU A 98 12.67 -1.95 18.55
C LEU A 98 12.63 -2.56 19.96
N HIS A 99 11.43 -2.63 20.56
CA HIS A 99 11.18 -3.28 21.85
C HIS A 99 10.91 -4.80 21.74
N ALA A 100 11.04 -5.39 20.55
CA ALA A 100 10.98 -6.85 20.40
C ALA A 100 12.18 -7.46 21.11
N GLN A 101 11.94 -7.81 22.39
CA GLN A 101 12.73 -8.59 23.33
C GLN A 101 14.16 -8.91 22.91
N TYR A 102 15.12 -8.45 23.73
CA TYR A 102 16.48 -8.98 23.75
C TYR A 102 16.44 -10.51 23.76
N LYS A 103 16.83 -11.12 22.64
CA LYS A 103 16.88 -12.57 22.48
C LYS A 103 17.96 -13.10 23.43
N ARG A 104 17.56 -13.55 24.62
CA ARG A 104 18.49 -14.17 25.58
C ARG A 104 19.12 -15.40 24.92
N PRO A 105 20.45 -15.44 24.72
CA PRO A 105 21.10 -16.65 24.23
C PRO A 105 20.86 -17.78 25.23
N TYR A 106 20.64 -18.99 24.75
CA TYR A 106 20.44 -20.15 25.61
C TYR A 106 21.76 -20.47 26.30
N LEU A 107 21.89 -20.07 27.56
CA LEU A 107 23.16 -20.17 28.33
C LEU A 107 23.60 -21.62 28.59
N LEU A 108 22.71 -22.59 28.40
CA LEU A 108 23.03 -24.02 28.50
C LEU A 108 23.61 -24.60 27.20
N ARG A 109 23.79 -23.79 26.15
CA ARG A 109 24.33 -24.25 24.86
C ARG A 109 25.82 -24.57 25.02
N GLY A 110 26.17 -25.86 24.96
CA GLY A 110 27.55 -26.35 25.10
C GLY A 110 27.90 -26.88 26.49
N LEU A 111 26.97 -26.87 27.43
CA LEU A 111 27.17 -27.45 28.76
C LEU A 111 27.00 -28.97 28.71
N LYS A 112 28.05 -29.72 29.02
CA LYS A 112 28.00 -31.18 29.16
C LYS A 112 27.43 -31.53 30.54
N ILE A 113 26.24 -32.13 30.58
CA ILE A 113 25.52 -32.46 31.82
C ILE A 113 25.96 -33.86 32.26
N ASP A 114 27.01 -33.93 33.08
CA ASP A 114 27.64 -35.20 33.48
C ASP A 114 27.19 -35.69 34.89
N ARG A 115 26.31 -34.95 35.60
CA ARG A 115 25.87 -35.29 36.97
C ARG A 115 24.37 -35.01 37.19
N PRO A 116 23.67 -35.81 38.02
CA PRO A 116 22.31 -35.47 38.44
C PRO A 116 22.31 -34.15 39.24
N ASN A 117 21.25 -33.34 39.09
CA ASN A 117 21.06 -32.00 39.68
C ASN A 117 21.88 -30.82 39.08
N TYR A 118 22.49 -30.99 37.91
CA TYR A 118 23.29 -29.92 37.27
C TYR A 118 22.48 -28.78 36.65
N VAL A 119 21.23 -29.04 36.26
CA VAL A 119 20.29 -28.06 35.70
C VAL A 119 18.96 -28.21 36.43
N GLN A 120 18.54 -27.18 37.16
CA GLN A 120 17.24 -27.16 37.83
C GLN A 120 16.27 -26.32 37.02
N PHE A 121 15.19 -26.93 36.54
CA PHE A 121 14.06 -26.19 36.00
C PHE A 121 13.28 -25.55 37.15
N CYS A 122 13.26 -24.23 37.23
CA CYS A 122 12.30 -23.53 38.07
C CYS A 122 10.97 -23.49 37.31
N ASN A 123 10.05 -24.41 37.61
CA ASN A 123 8.67 -24.33 37.15
C ASN A 123 7.95 -23.22 37.92
N GLN A 124 8.27 -21.95 37.64
CA GLN A 124 7.37 -20.84 37.96
C GLN A 124 6.20 -20.89 37.00
N ILE A 125 5.24 -21.77 37.29
CA ILE A 125 3.88 -21.64 36.78
C ILE A 125 3.35 -20.34 37.39
N ARG A 126 3.41 -19.23 36.64
CA ARG A 126 2.66 -18.04 37.03
C ARG A 126 1.18 -18.39 36.87
N PRO A 127 0.35 -18.33 37.93
CA PRO A 127 -1.08 -18.50 37.74
C PRO A 127 -1.57 -17.38 36.83
N HIS A 128 -2.06 -17.76 35.65
CA HIS A 128 -2.78 -16.88 34.75
C HIS A 128 -4.06 -16.47 35.48
N GLN A 129 -4.20 -15.20 35.86
CA GLN A 129 -5.46 -14.69 36.39
C GLN A 129 -6.55 -14.94 35.35
N SER A 130 -7.47 -15.85 35.66
CA SER A 130 -8.73 -16.00 34.95
C SER A 130 -9.48 -14.68 35.04
N LEU A 131 -9.54 -13.92 33.94
CA LEU A 131 -10.54 -12.89 33.78
C LEU A 131 -11.89 -13.59 33.69
N ASN A 132 -12.59 -13.63 34.83
CA ASN A 132 -14.02 -13.89 34.88
C ASN A 132 -14.72 -12.80 34.05
N GLY A 133 -14.99 -13.07 32.78
CA GLY A 133 -15.64 -12.10 31.89
C GLY A 133 -16.17 -12.67 30.57
N ALA A 134 -16.20 -13.99 30.40
CA ALA A 134 -16.58 -14.62 29.13
C ALA A 134 -17.99 -15.22 29.08
N SER A 135 -18.92 -14.84 29.99
CA SER A 135 -20.31 -15.34 29.93
C SER A 135 -21.31 -14.38 29.29
N GLN A 136 -20.95 -13.14 28.93
CA GLN A 136 -21.93 -12.16 28.43
C GLN A 136 -21.92 -11.93 26.90
N ILE A 137 -20.80 -12.17 26.20
CA ILE A 137 -20.67 -11.79 24.78
C ILE A 137 -21.39 -12.76 23.82
N ASN A 138 -21.52 -14.05 24.19
CA ASN A 138 -22.16 -15.05 23.33
C ASN A 138 -23.70 -14.94 23.30
N SER A 139 -24.32 -14.07 24.11
CA SER A 139 -25.78 -13.87 24.13
C SER A 139 -26.28 -12.79 23.16
N MET A 140 -25.40 -11.92 22.64
CA MET A 140 -25.77 -10.86 21.69
C MET A 140 -25.44 -11.20 20.23
N LEU A 141 -24.45 -12.06 19.96
CA LEU A 141 -24.07 -12.45 18.59
C LEU A 141 -25.01 -13.46 17.92
N THR A 142 -25.97 -14.04 18.63
CA THR A 142 -26.99 -14.94 18.07
C THR A 142 -28.29 -14.22 17.66
N ARG A 143 -28.37 -12.89 17.85
CA ARG A 143 -29.55 -12.08 17.49
C ARG A 143 -29.40 -11.23 16.22
N LEU A 144 -28.17 -10.98 15.75
CA LEU A 144 -27.90 -10.13 14.57
C LEU A 144 -27.63 -10.90 13.27
N THR A 145 -27.57 -12.23 13.29
CA THR A 145 -27.32 -13.07 12.10
C THR A 145 -28.59 -13.54 11.39
N LYS A 146 -29.78 -13.10 11.84
CA LYS A 146 -31.08 -13.48 11.24
C LYS A 146 -31.71 -12.43 10.32
N SER A 147 -31.12 -11.25 10.12
CA SER A 147 -31.75 -10.19 9.32
C SER A 147 -31.15 -9.92 7.93
N HIS A 148 -29.94 -10.34 7.57
CA HIS A 148 -29.37 -10.05 6.22
C HIS A 148 -28.39 -11.14 5.72
N PRO A 149 -28.79 -12.04 4.80
CA PRO A 149 -27.97 -13.17 4.34
C PRO A 149 -27.14 -12.89 3.07
N LYS A 150 -26.85 -11.63 2.71
CA LYS A 150 -26.06 -11.31 1.50
C LYS A 150 -25.01 -10.26 1.81
N MET A 151 -23.78 -10.67 2.13
CA MET A 151 -22.51 -9.94 1.96
C MET A 151 -21.37 -10.77 2.58
N LEU A 152 -21.15 -12.00 2.10
CA LEU A 152 -20.10 -12.88 2.66
C LEU A 152 -19.25 -13.58 1.59
N ASN A 153 -19.09 -12.96 0.42
CA ASN A 153 -18.29 -13.52 -0.67
C ASN A 153 -17.27 -12.51 -1.22
N TYR A 154 -16.36 -12.00 -0.37
CA TYR A 154 -15.17 -11.29 -0.90
C TYR A 154 -13.85 -11.59 -0.17
N THR A 155 -13.87 -12.36 0.91
CA THR A 155 -12.68 -12.70 1.69
C THR A 155 -12.42 -14.20 1.72
N ARG A 156 -12.24 -14.84 0.57
CA ARG A 156 -11.64 -16.18 0.46
C ARG A 156 -11.20 -16.51 -0.97
N ARG A 157 -10.08 -15.92 -1.41
CA ARG A 157 -9.18 -16.54 -2.41
C ARG A 157 -7.75 -16.11 -2.10
N ARG A 158 -7.13 -16.85 -1.17
CA ARG A 158 -5.69 -16.97 -1.00
C ARG A 158 -5.36 -18.46 -1.14
N THR A 159 -4.97 -18.84 -2.33
CA THR A 159 -3.97 -19.87 -2.65
C THR A 159 -3.28 -19.32 -3.89
#